data_AF-A0A955VVM2-F1
#
_entry.id   AF-A0A955VVM2-F1
#
_cell.length_a   1.000
_cell.length_b   1.000
_cell.length_c   1.000
_cell.angle_alpha   90.00
_cell.angle_beta   90.00
_cell.angle_gamma   90.00
#
_symmetry.space_group_name_H-M   'P 1'
#
loop_
_entity.id
_entity.type
_entity.pdbx_description
1 polymer ?
#
loop_
_entity_poly.entity_id
_entity_poly.type
_entity_poly.pdbx_seq_one_letter_code
_entity_poly.pdbx_strand_id
1 'polypeptide(L)'
;MARFFEKFLDKARDAWDEKRWDKLPTLVAIPKLVEVRDALREHNLVDTGASPASPPPGPAPERPARTADGSFTDVNDPAMGQAHTRFGRNLPLGASYPEADTLLTPSPRLVSQRLLARQEFKPATTLNLLAAAWVQFQTHDWFAHPTGEVGKATIEVPLPEGDAWPGGRMAVERTPVDPGWTEAEGTPPTYLNQVTHWWDASQIYGSDAATEARVRSGVDGKLKLDERGLLPTENGKEISGFTDNWWVGLSLLHTLFTREHNVVCDRLKEEQPDWDDQRLFETARLIVAALIAKIHTVEWTPAILAHPTLEVAMNANWWGMAGEWVKRKMGRLGGNDVVGGIVGGEVEHHGAPYQITEEFVTVYRMHPLMPDDFEFIAISDGRTLMKRTLPEVAFGRAREVMEAVPMADLVYSFGVVHPGSLTLHNYPKHLQNIALPDGRTLDLATVDILRDRERGIPRYNQFRRLLRLPAPATFDEMTDNPLWARELEAVYGDVEQVDVMAGMFSETPPAGFGFSETAFRIFVLMASRRLKSDFFFND
;
A
#
# COMPACT_ATOMS: atom_id res chain seq x y z
N MET A 1 35.04 0.97 -40.32
CA MET A 1 33.92 0.19 -39.75
C MET A 1 33.80 0.35 -38.24
N ALA A 2 34.85 0.13 -37.43
CA ALA A 2 34.80 0.28 -35.96
C ALA A 2 34.21 1.63 -35.48
N ARG A 3 34.72 2.75 -36.01
CA ARG A 3 34.26 4.11 -35.67
C ARG A 3 32.81 4.45 -36.07
N PHE A 4 32.24 3.69 -37.01
CA PHE A 4 30.83 3.80 -37.41
C PHE A 4 29.95 2.96 -36.47
N PHE A 5 30.44 1.79 -36.06
CA PHE A 5 29.78 0.92 -35.10
C PHE A 5 29.72 1.55 -33.71
N GLU A 6 30.80 2.18 -33.23
CA GLU A 6 30.81 2.96 -31.98
C GLU A 6 29.80 4.10 -32.02
N LYS A 7 29.80 4.94 -33.06
CA LYS A 7 28.82 6.03 -33.21
C LYS A 7 27.37 5.54 -33.30
N PHE A 8 27.17 4.36 -33.88
CA PHE A 8 25.84 3.74 -33.94
C PHE A 8 25.42 3.24 -32.55
N LEU A 9 26.33 2.62 -31.80
CA LEU A 9 26.08 2.18 -30.42
C LEU A 9 25.84 3.36 -29.48
N ASP A 10 26.61 4.44 -29.59
CA ASP A 10 26.41 5.66 -28.80
C ASP A 10 25.05 6.28 -29.09
N LYS A 11 24.68 6.44 -30.38
CA LYS A 11 23.34 6.91 -30.75
C LYS A 11 22.22 5.99 -30.31
N ALA A 12 22.43 4.67 -30.38
CA ALA A 12 21.45 3.69 -29.94
C ALA A 12 21.26 3.76 -28.42
N ARG A 13 22.34 4.00 -27.67
CA ARG A 13 22.33 4.20 -26.22
C ARG A 13 21.66 5.52 -25.84
N ASP A 14 22.00 6.62 -26.49
CA ASP A 14 21.35 7.92 -26.25
C ASP A 14 19.84 7.81 -26.51
N ALA A 15 19.44 7.17 -27.63
CA ALA A 15 18.03 6.93 -27.94
C ALA A 15 17.34 5.94 -26.97
N TRP A 16 18.09 5.03 -26.35
CA TRP A 16 17.61 4.11 -25.32
C TRP A 16 17.41 4.81 -23.97
N ASP A 17 18.26 5.78 -23.66
CA ASP A 17 18.22 6.55 -22.42
C ASP A 17 17.19 7.69 -22.47
N GLU A 18 16.99 8.31 -23.63
CA GLU A 18 16.01 9.39 -23.82
C GLU A 18 14.55 8.90 -23.82
N LYS A 19 14.29 7.68 -24.30
CA LYS A 19 12.91 7.19 -24.43
C LYS A 19 12.40 6.55 -23.15
N ARG A 20 11.30 7.09 -22.64
CA ARG A 20 10.53 6.44 -21.57
C ARG A 20 10.05 5.06 -22.00
N TRP A 21 10.11 4.09 -21.09
CA TRP A 21 9.76 2.70 -21.33
C TRP A 21 8.30 2.54 -21.81
N ASP A 22 7.38 3.39 -21.35
CA ASP A 22 5.95 3.35 -21.70
C ASP A 22 5.67 3.78 -23.15
N LYS A 23 6.67 4.32 -23.85
CA LYS A 23 6.59 4.68 -25.27
C LYS A 23 7.24 3.65 -26.20
N LEU A 24 7.75 2.54 -25.64
CA LEU A 24 8.42 1.48 -26.38
C LEU A 24 7.47 0.29 -26.62
N PRO A 25 7.64 -0.46 -27.73
CA PRO A 25 6.94 -1.73 -27.90
C PRO A 25 7.24 -2.69 -26.74
N THR A 26 6.27 -3.52 -26.35
CA THR A 26 6.33 -4.36 -25.13
C THR A 26 7.63 -5.15 -24.97
N LEU A 27 8.09 -5.84 -26.02
CA LEU A 27 9.30 -6.66 -25.95
C LEU A 27 10.58 -5.84 -25.73
N VAL A 28 10.56 -4.55 -26.11
CA VAL A 28 11.67 -3.61 -25.91
C VAL A 28 11.55 -2.91 -24.55
N ALA A 29 10.32 -2.67 -24.10
CA ALA A 29 10.03 -2.03 -22.82
C ALA A 29 10.39 -2.93 -21.61
N ILE A 30 10.24 -4.25 -21.73
CA ILE A 30 10.54 -5.20 -20.63
C ILE A 30 12.00 -5.10 -20.16
N PRO A 31 13.03 -5.19 -21.03
CA PRO A 31 14.41 -4.99 -20.60
C PRO A 31 14.68 -3.61 -19.97
N LYS A 32 14.04 -2.54 -20.46
CA LYS A 32 14.17 -1.20 -19.86
C LYS A 32 13.57 -1.14 -18.45
N LEU A 33 12.45 -1.83 -18.20
CA LEU A 33 11.88 -1.95 -16.85
C LEU A 33 12.77 -2.76 -15.90
N VAL A 34 13.45 -3.80 -16.40
CA VAL A 34 14.44 -4.55 -15.63
C VAL A 34 15.62 -3.65 -15.24
N GLU A 35 16.17 -2.89 -16.20
CA GLU A 35 17.22 -1.91 -15.93
C GLU A 35 16.80 -0.87 -14.86
N VAL A 36 15.58 -0.34 -14.98
CA VAL A 36 15.02 0.58 -13.97
C VAL A 36 14.95 -0.07 -12.60
N ARG A 37 14.41 -1.29 -12.49
CA ARG A 37 14.27 -2.00 -11.23
C ARG A 37 15.64 -2.29 -10.61
N ASP A 38 16.60 -2.74 -11.41
CA ASP A 38 17.91 -3.15 -10.91
C ASP A 38 18.72 -1.92 -10.45
N ALA A 39 18.64 -0.79 -11.16
CA ALA A 39 19.21 0.48 -10.70
C ALA A 39 18.58 0.97 -9.39
N LEU A 40 17.27 0.76 -9.19
CA LEU A 40 16.59 1.08 -7.94
C LEU A 40 17.00 0.13 -6.81
N ARG A 41 17.21 -1.17 -7.08
CA ARG A 41 17.70 -2.14 -6.08
C ARG A 41 19.10 -1.78 -5.59
N GLU A 42 19.97 -1.31 -6.49
CA GLU A 42 21.34 -0.94 -6.15
C GLU A 42 21.41 0.33 -5.28
N HIS A 43 20.49 1.27 -5.48
CA HIS A 43 20.68 2.63 -4.96
C HIS A 43 19.52 3.19 -4.12
N ASN A 44 18.38 2.50 -4.05
CA ASN A 44 17.17 2.98 -3.38
C ASN A 44 16.64 1.96 -2.35
N LEU A 45 17.55 1.19 -1.75
CA LEU A 45 17.28 0.35 -0.59
C LEU A 45 18.23 0.79 0.53
N VAL A 46 17.70 1.53 1.48
CA VAL A 46 18.48 2.17 2.53
C VAL A 46 17.98 1.67 3.88
N ASP A 47 18.88 1.00 4.60
CA ASP A 47 18.65 0.57 5.97
C ASP A 47 18.68 1.79 6.90
N THR A 48 17.70 1.86 7.81
CA THR A 48 17.62 2.87 8.88
C THR A 48 18.28 2.39 10.18
N GLY A 49 19.03 1.30 10.11
CA GLY A 49 19.65 0.63 11.24
C GLY A 49 18.69 -0.28 11.98
N ALA A 50 19.24 -1.11 12.85
CA ALA A 50 18.46 -1.96 13.74
C ALA A 50 17.61 -1.09 14.67
N SER A 51 16.29 -1.30 14.62
CA SER A 51 15.46 -1.01 15.79
C SER A 51 16.00 -1.84 16.96
N PRO A 52 15.96 -1.38 18.21
CA PRO A 52 15.99 -2.30 19.34
C PRO A 52 14.67 -3.07 19.36
N ALA A 53 14.39 -3.84 18.32
CA ALA A 53 13.34 -4.84 18.33
C ALA A 53 13.62 -5.69 19.57
N SER A 54 12.58 -5.95 20.36
CA SER A 54 12.72 -6.96 21.40
C SER A 54 13.15 -8.24 20.70
N PRO A 55 14.15 -8.98 21.20
CA PRO A 55 14.49 -10.28 20.63
C PRO A 55 13.20 -11.08 20.46
N PRO A 56 13.07 -11.90 19.40
CA PRO A 56 11.84 -12.64 19.14
C PRO A 56 11.34 -13.29 20.44
N PRO A 57 10.05 -13.17 20.76
CA PRO A 57 9.52 -13.47 22.09
C PRO A 57 9.59 -14.96 22.46
N GLY A 58 10.14 -15.82 21.60
CA GLY A 58 10.26 -17.25 21.82
C GLY A 58 11.28 -17.93 20.90
N PRO A 59 11.42 -19.26 21.03
CA PRO A 59 12.24 -20.07 20.12
C PRO A 59 11.66 -20.06 18.70
N ALA A 60 12.51 -20.37 17.72
CA ALA A 60 12.07 -20.60 16.34
C ALA A 60 10.95 -21.67 16.30
N PRO A 61 9.99 -21.54 15.38
CA PRO A 61 8.90 -22.50 15.26
C PRO A 61 9.44 -23.90 14.92
N GLU A 62 8.80 -24.95 15.45
CA GLU A 62 9.23 -26.35 15.24
C GLU A 62 9.14 -26.80 13.76
N ARG A 63 8.36 -26.07 12.97
CA ARG A 63 8.17 -26.28 11.52
C ARG A 63 8.06 -24.93 10.82
N PRO A 64 8.36 -24.85 9.50
CA PRO A 64 8.17 -23.61 8.75
C PRO A 64 6.73 -23.12 8.85
N ALA A 65 6.54 -21.96 9.47
CA ALA A 65 5.24 -21.31 9.64
C ALA A 65 5.45 -19.81 9.77
N ARG A 66 4.47 -19.02 9.28
CA ARG A 66 4.43 -17.58 9.52
C ARG A 66 4.04 -17.35 10.97
N THR A 67 4.94 -16.76 11.75
CA THR A 67 4.71 -16.45 13.17
C THR A 67 3.74 -15.27 13.32
N ALA A 68 3.12 -15.14 14.49
CA ALA A 68 2.13 -14.10 14.75
C ALA A 68 2.68 -12.67 14.60
N ASP A 69 3.96 -12.45 14.94
CA ASP A 69 4.62 -11.14 14.87
C ASP A 69 5.57 -11.00 13.67
N GLY A 70 5.62 -11.98 12.77
CA GLY A 70 6.47 -11.97 11.59
C GLY A 70 7.94 -12.33 11.84
N SER A 71 8.34 -12.61 13.08
CA SER A 71 9.69 -13.09 13.41
C SER A 71 9.99 -14.46 12.77
N PHE A 72 11.27 -14.79 12.61
CA PHE A 72 11.74 -16.06 12.02
C PHE A 72 11.25 -16.34 10.59
N THR A 73 10.79 -15.32 9.85
CA THR A 73 10.58 -15.46 8.39
C THR A 73 11.91 -15.70 7.68
N ASP A 74 12.96 -14.98 8.10
CA ASP A 74 14.35 -15.37 7.79
C ASP A 74 14.99 -15.97 9.05
N VAL A 75 15.53 -17.17 8.92
CA VAL A 75 16.20 -17.89 10.02
C VAL A 75 17.57 -17.31 10.37
N ASN A 76 18.21 -16.60 9.43
CA ASN A 76 19.50 -15.94 9.63
C ASN A 76 19.36 -14.57 10.28
N ASP A 77 18.22 -13.92 10.08
CA ASP A 77 17.84 -12.67 10.77
C ASP A 77 16.40 -12.76 11.32
N PRO A 78 16.22 -13.41 12.49
CA PRO A 78 14.90 -13.66 13.07
C PRO A 78 14.04 -12.41 13.35
N ALA A 79 14.65 -11.23 13.51
CA ALA A 79 13.94 -9.99 13.80
C ALA A 79 13.55 -9.22 12.53
N MET A 80 14.11 -9.58 11.37
CA MET A 80 13.83 -8.89 10.13
C MET A 80 12.34 -8.96 9.78
N GLY A 81 11.77 -7.80 9.48
CA GLY A 81 10.37 -7.66 9.07
C GLY A 81 9.33 -7.94 10.16
N GLN A 82 9.76 -8.22 11.40
CA GLN A 82 8.87 -8.37 12.56
C GLN A 82 8.08 -7.08 12.83
N ALA A 83 6.90 -7.19 13.41
CA ALA A 83 6.17 -6.04 13.94
C ALA A 83 7.02 -5.25 14.95
N HIS A 84 6.77 -3.95 15.05
CA HIS A 84 7.50 -3.00 15.89
C HIS A 84 8.99 -2.83 15.53
N THR A 85 9.36 -3.08 14.26
CA THR A 85 10.68 -2.74 13.71
C THR A 85 10.63 -1.44 12.89
N ARG A 86 11.80 -0.84 12.62
CA ARG A 86 11.90 0.45 11.91
C ARG A 86 11.44 0.31 10.45
N PHE A 87 10.73 1.32 9.95
CA PHE A 87 10.57 1.51 8.50
C PHE A 87 11.92 1.78 7.84
N GLY A 88 12.18 1.13 6.71
CA GLY A 88 13.33 1.44 5.87
C GLY A 88 13.12 2.73 5.07
N ARG A 89 14.08 3.07 4.21
CA ARG A 89 13.98 4.18 3.24
C ARG A 89 14.31 3.73 1.83
N ASN A 90 13.64 4.32 0.86
CA ASN A 90 14.04 4.24 -0.55
C ASN A 90 14.94 5.40 -0.98
N LEU A 91 15.00 6.47 -0.18
CA LEU A 91 15.76 7.67 -0.49
C LEU A 91 16.94 7.80 0.47
N PRO A 92 18.04 8.47 0.07
CA PRO A 92 19.20 8.64 0.93
C PRO A 92 18.85 9.35 2.24
N LEU A 93 19.34 8.85 3.37
CA LEU A 93 19.06 9.41 4.70
C LEU A 93 19.37 10.92 4.78
N GLY A 94 20.44 11.37 4.12
CA GLY A 94 20.81 12.80 4.08
C GLY A 94 19.75 13.71 3.43
N ALA A 95 18.82 13.16 2.65
CA ALA A 95 17.70 13.88 2.06
C ALA A 95 16.39 13.69 2.84
N SER A 96 16.36 12.84 3.87
CA SER A 96 15.13 12.39 4.53
C SER A 96 14.91 13.00 5.92
N TYR A 97 15.40 14.21 6.16
CA TYR A 97 15.17 14.93 7.41
C TYR A 97 13.80 15.60 7.43
N PRO A 98 13.08 15.58 8.57
CA PRO A 98 11.87 16.36 8.77
C PRO A 98 12.08 17.84 8.48
N GLU A 99 11.06 18.47 7.90
CA GLU A 99 11.09 19.92 7.72
C GLU A 99 10.96 20.65 9.06
N ALA A 100 11.92 21.51 9.37
CA ALA A 100 11.87 22.35 10.57
C ALA A 100 10.98 23.57 10.35
N ASP A 101 11.40 24.49 9.48
CA ASP A 101 10.78 25.81 9.31
C ASP A 101 9.64 25.83 8.28
N THR A 102 9.61 24.86 7.36
CA THR A 102 8.67 24.79 6.23
C THR A 102 7.57 23.76 6.42
N LEU A 103 7.51 23.09 7.58
CA LEU A 103 6.53 22.04 7.90
C LEU A 103 5.08 22.47 7.59
N LEU A 104 4.75 23.73 7.88
CA LEU A 104 3.43 24.32 7.69
C LEU A 104 3.32 25.23 6.46
N THR A 105 4.31 25.20 5.57
CA THR A 105 4.41 26.11 4.41
C THR A 105 4.47 25.32 3.09
N PRO A 106 3.54 25.57 2.13
CA PRO A 106 2.26 26.25 2.35
C PRO A 106 1.39 25.48 3.35
N SER A 107 0.33 26.11 3.90
CA SER A 107 -0.54 25.46 4.89
C SER A 107 -1.07 24.12 4.36
N PRO A 108 -0.86 23.00 5.08
CA PRO A 108 -1.43 21.70 4.71
C PRO A 108 -2.96 21.74 4.51
N ARG A 109 -3.65 22.57 5.33
CA ARG A 109 -5.09 22.81 5.20
C ARG A 109 -5.45 23.54 3.92
N LEU A 110 -4.63 24.50 3.49
CA LEU A 110 -4.81 25.18 2.21
C LEU A 110 -4.66 24.20 1.05
N VAL A 111 -3.65 23.32 1.07
CA VAL A 111 -3.45 22.28 0.05
C VAL A 111 -4.65 21.32 0.01
N SER A 112 -5.09 20.84 1.17
CA SER A 112 -6.29 20.00 1.33
C SER A 112 -7.52 20.62 0.64
N GLN A 113 -7.83 21.88 0.94
CA GLN A 113 -9.03 22.54 0.40
C GLN A 113 -8.92 22.95 -1.06
N ARG A 114 -7.74 23.45 -1.49
CA ARG A 114 -7.59 24.07 -2.81
C ARG A 114 -7.19 23.12 -3.90
N LEU A 115 -6.45 22.05 -3.59
CA LEU A 115 -5.88 21.15 -4.60
C LEU A 115 -6.44 19.74 -4.50
N LEU A 116 -6.81 19.28 -3.30
CA LEU A 116 -7.17 17.88 -3.07
C LEU A 116 -8.69 17.68 -3.06
N ALA A 117 -9.43 18.55 -2.37
CA ALA A 117 -10.88 18.44 -2.16
C ALA A 117 -11.65 18.13 -3.46
N ARG A 118 -12.47 17.06 -3.43
CA ARG A 118 -13.29 16.66 -4.57
C ARG A 118 -14.26 17.77 -4.94
N GLN A 119 -14.14 18.27 -6.16
CA GLN A 119 -15.12 19.20 -6.74
C GLN A 119 -16.23 18.42 -7.44
N GLU A 120 -15.82 17.50 -8.32
CA GLU A 120 -16.64 16.56 -9.07
C GLU A 120 -16.00 15.18 -8.97
N PHE A 121 -16.81 14.13 -8.87
CA PHE A 121 -16.29 12.76 -8.83
C PHE A 121 -15.71 12.37 -10.20
N LYS A 122 -14.42 12.09 -10.23
CA LYS A 122 -13.72 11.61 -11.42
C LYS A 122 -13.51 10.11 -11.29
N PRO A 123 -14.18 9.26 -12.09
CA PRO A 123 -14.07 7.81 -11.95
C PRO A 123 -12.76 7.27 -12.56
N ALA A 124 -12.14 6.31 -11.88
CA ALA A 124 -11.10 5.44 -12.44
C ALA A 124 -11.79 4.32 -13.24
N THR A 125 -12.05 4.58 -14.52
CA THR A 125 -12.87 3.72 -15.38
C THR A 125 -12.24 2.35 -15.72
N THR A 126 -10.95 2.16 -15.47
CA THR A 126 -10.25 0.88 -15.61
C THR A 126 -10.46 -0.06 -14.41
N LEU A 127 -11.03 0.45 -13.31
CA LEU A 127 -11.19 -0.26 -12.05
C LEU A 127 -12.64 -0.31 -11.60
N ASN A 128 -12.95 -1.28 -10.74
CA ASN A 128 -14.17 -1.28 -9.95
C ASN A 128 -13.85 -1.02 -8.47
N LEU A 129 -14.88 -0.81 -7.65
CA LEU A 129 -14.73 -0.44 -6.25
C LEU A 129 -14.10 -1.56 -5.40
N LEU A 130 -14.16 -2.82 -5.85
CA LEU A 130 -13.41 -3.92 -5.22
C LEU A 130 -11.90 -3.63 -5.23
N ALA A 131 -11.36 -3.00 -6.28
CA ALA A 131 -9.95 -2.64 -6.33
C ALA A 131 -9.55 -1.60 -5.27
N ALA A 132 -10.45 -0.68 -4.92
CA ALA A 132 -10.24 0.30 -3.85
C ALA A 132 -10.30 -0.35 -2.45
N ALA A 133 -11.27 -1.26 -2.24
CA ALA A 133 -11.32 -2.05 -1.00
C ALA A 133 -10.08 -2.94 -0.86
N TRP A 134 -9.65 -3.55 -1.96
CA TRP A 134 -8.49 -4.44 -2.00
C TRP A 134 -7.22 -3.71 -1.57
N VAL A 135 -6.93 -2.54 -2.15
CA VAL A 135 -5.67 -1.85 -1.81
C VAL A 135 -5.62 -1.44 -0.35
N GLN A 136 -6.74 -1.00 0.25
CA GLN A 136 -6.76 -0.70 1.68
C GLN A 136 -6.59 -1.98 2.53
N PHE A 137 -7.26 -3.07 2.14
CA PHE A 137 -7.09 -4.40 2.75
C PHE A 137 -5.63 -4.83 2.74
N GLN A 138 -4.88 -4.56 1.66
CA GLN A 138 -3.44 -4.83 1.62
C GLN A 138 -2.62 -3.87 2.49
N THR A 139 -2.93 -2.58 2.53
CA THR A 139 -2.15 -1.64 3.36
C THR A 139 -2.23 -1.97 4.85
N HIS A 140 -3.34 -2.55 5.31
CA HIS A 140 -3.49 -3.05 6.69
C HIS A 140 -2.62 -4.27 7.01
N ASP A 141 -2.08 -4.95 5.99
CA ASP A 141 -1.10 -6.04 6.13
C ASP A 141 0.33 -5.51 6.25
N TRP A 142 0.63 -4.42 5.53
CA TRP A 142 2.02 -4.02 5.28
C TRP A 142 2.55 -2.97 6.22
N PHE A 143 1.71 -2.00 6.62
CA PHE A 143 2.19 -0.88 7.40
C PHE A 143 1.14 -0.20 8.26
N ALA A 144 1.57 0.24 9.44
CA ALA A 144 0.84 1.15 10.30
C ALA A 144 1.84 1.91 11.16
N HIS A 145 1.84 3.24 11.09
CA HIS A 145 2.60 4.06 12.04
C HIS A 145 1.89 4.12 13.38
N PRO A 146 2.63 4.25 14.50
CA PRO A 146 2.00 4.51 15.80
C PRO A 146 1.22 5.82 15.75
N THR A 147 0.06 5.84 16.41
CA THR A 147 -0.72 7.05 16.61
C THR A 147 -0.28 7.73 17.91
N GLY A 148 -0.02 9.04 17.85
CA GLY A 148 0.27 9.83 19.05
C GLY A 148 -0.88 9.81 20.04
N GLU A 149 -0.54 9.93 21.33
CA GLU A 149 -1.54 10.04 22.39
C GLU A 149 -2.31 11.36 22.29
N VAL A 150 -3.64 11.26 22.35
CA VAL A 150 -4.55 12.41 22.17
C VAL A 150 -4.21 13.55 23.13
N GLY A 151 -3.96 14.73 22.57
CA GLY A 151 -3.73 15.97 23.29
C GLY A 151 -2.34 16.12 23.92
N LYS A 152 -1.39 15.21 23.65
CA LYS A 152 -0.03 15.31 24.21
C LYS A 152 0.91 16.13 23.33
N ALA A 153 1.22 15.64 22.13
CA ALA A 153 2.21 16.23 21.25
C ALA A 153 1.57 16.57 19.91
N THR A 154 0.99 17.77 19.80
CA THR A 154 0.28 18.21 18.60
C THR A 154 1.09 19.18 17.74
N ILE A 155 0.73 19.23 16.46
CA ILE A 155 1.09 20.28 15.51
C ILE A 155 -0.19 21.10 15.27
N GLU A 156 -0.12 22.39 15.57
CA GLU A 156 -1.21 23.32 15.28
C GLU A 156 -1.15 23.73 13.81
N VAL A 157 -2.20 23.39 13.06
CA VAL A 157 -2.29 23.70 11.64
C VAL A 157 -3.03 25.03 11.49
N PRO A 158 -2.42 26.06 10.88
CA PRO A 158 -3.07 27.34 10.68
C PRO A 158 -4.25 27.20 9.72
N LEU A 159 -5.41 27.68 10.17
CA LEU A 159 -6.63 27.75 9.39
C LEU A 159 -6.66 29.04 8.56
N PRO A 160 -7.04 28.98 7.27
CA PRO A 160 -7.34 30.17 6.48
C PRO A 160 -8.44 31.03 7.12
N GLU A 161 -8.45 32.32 6.78
CA GLU A 161 -9.52 33.23 7.22
C GLU A 161 -10.89 32.71 6.74
N GLY A 162 -11.84 32.58 7.68
CA GLY A 162 -13.19 32.07 7.40
C GLY A 162 -13.31 30.55 7.23
N ASP A 163 -12.28 29.76 7.57
CA ASP A 163 -12.37 28.29 7.51
C ASP A 163 -13.52 27.76 8.38
N ALA A 164 -14.27 26.80 7.85
CA ALA A 164 -15.40 26.16 8.51
C ALA A 164 -15.00 25.03 9.49
N TRP A 165 -13.72 24.88 9.80
CA TRP A 165 -13.22 23.84 10.71
C TRP A 165 -13.89 23.93 12.09
N PRO A 166 -14.44 22.81 12.61
CA PRO A 166 -15.10 22.81 13.92
C PRO A 166 -14.19 23.32 15.03
N GLY A 167 -14.72 24.23 15.86
CA GLY A 167 -13.99 24.80 17.00
C GLY A 167 -12.90 25.83 16.65
N GLY A 168 -12.69 26.15 15.37
CA GLY A 168 -11.76 27.19 14.92
C GLY A 168 -10.28 26.92 15.23
N ARG A 169 -9.93 25.69 15.61
CA ARG A 169 -8.56 25.25 15.89
C ARG A 169 -8.35 23.84 15.36
N MET A 170 -7.34 23.66 14.51
CA MET A 170 -6.95 22.36 13.98
C MET A 170 -5.62 21.92 14.59
N ALA A 171 -5.64 20.77 15.25
CA ALA A 171 -4.47 20.16 15.85
C ALA A 171 -4.32 18.72 15.35
N VAL A 172 -3.11 18.37 14.91
CA VAL A 172 -2.77 17.02 14.44
C VAL A 172 -1.73 16.43 15.40
N GLU A 173 -2.00 15.26 15.97
CA GLU A 173 -1.03 14.56 16.82
C GLU A 173 0.25 14.25 16.04
N ARG A 174 1.43 14.35 16.65
CA ARG A 174 2.70 13.98 16.03
C ARG A 174 2.82 12.47 15.85
N THR A 175 3.56 12.04 14.83
CA THR A 175 3.96 10.62 14.72
C THR A 175 4.98 10.35 15.83
N PRO A 176 4.73 9.39 16.75
CA PRO A 176 5.72 9.00 17.75
C PRO A 176 7.00 8.51 17.08
N VAL A 177 8.11 9.16 17.42
CA VAL A 177 9.47 8.73 17.00
C VAL A 177 9.79 7.40 17.67
N ASP A 178 10.58 6.56 17.00
CA ASP A 178 11.14 5.34 17.58
C ASP A 178 11.82 5.64 18.94
N PRO A 179 11.38 5.03 20.05
CA PRO A 179 12.01 5.22 21.36
C PRO A 179 13.50 4.82 21.42
N GLY A 180 13.93 3.94 20.51
CA GLY A 180 15.32 3.52 20.36
C GLY A 180 16.20 4.51 19.60
N TRP A 181 15.61 5.47 18.88
CA TRP A 181 16.35 6.45 18.10
C TRP A 181 16.85 7.61 18.97
N THR A 182 18.06 8.08 18.69
CA THR A 182 18.62 9.29 19.32
C THR A 182 19.35 10.15 18.30
N GLU A 183 19.43 11.47 18.54
CA GLU A 183 20.19 12.40 17.68
C GLU A 183 21.67 12.01 17.51
N ALA A 184 22.23 11.24 18.45
CA ALA A 184 23.60 10.74 18.38
C ALA A 184 23.83 9.73 17.24
N GLU A 185 22.77 9.13 16.68
CA GLU A 185 22.86 8.28 15.48
C GLU A 185 23.28 9.08 14.23
N GLY A 186 23.13 10.41 14.24
CA GLY A 186 23.48 11.26 13.09
C GLY A 186 22.62 11.01 11.85
N THR A 187 21.47 10.36 12.01
CA THR A 187 20.48 10.02 10.98
C THR A 187 19.19 10.81 11.20
N PRO A 188 18.27 10.86 10.22
CA PRO A 188 16.91 11.35 10.46
C PRO A 188 16.17 10.53 11.52
N PRO A 189 15.17 11.11 12.22
CA PRO A 189 14.27 10.35 13.06
C PRO A 189 13.66 9.15 12.34
N THR A 190 13.61 8.02 13.04
CA THR A 190 13.01 6.78 12.55
C THR A 190 11.66 6.55 13.24
N TYR A 191 10.84 5.71 12.61
CA TYR A 191 9.51 5.36 13.09
C TYR A 191 9.33 3.85 13.01
N LEU A 192 8.60 3.29 13.99
CA LEU A 192 8.32 1.86 14.03
C LEU A 192 7.06 1.54 13.22
N ASN A 193 7.09 0.42 12.51
CA ASN A 193 5.91 -0.19 11.93
C ASN A 193 5.16 -0.99 13.01
N GLN A 194 3.88 -0.72 13.24
CA GLN A 194 3.09 -1.43 14.26
C GLN A 194 2.66 -2.83 13.81
N VAL A 195 2.72 -3.10 12.51
CA VAL A 195 2.41 -4.40 11.92
C VAL A 195 3.66 -5.03 11.32
N THR A 196 3.55 -6.29 10.94
CA THR A 196 4.57 -7.04 10.21
C THR A 196 4.89 -6.38 8.87
N HIS A 197 6.15 -6.39 8.44
CA HIS A 197 6.52 -5.91 7.10
C HIS A 197 6.25 -6.96 6.01
N TRP A 198 6.10 -8.22 6.42
CA TRP A 198 5.88 -9.35 5.53
C TRP A 198 4.51 -9.30 4.86
N TRP A 199 4.38 -10.05 3.76
CA TRP A 199 3.10 -10.24 3.12
C TRP A 199 2.45 -11.52 3.64
N ASP A 200 2.08 -11.50 4.92
CA ASP A 200 1.72 -12.67 5.71
C ASP A 200 0.23 -12.71 6.09
N ALA A 201 -0.55 -11.80 5.50
CA ALA A 201 -1.97 -11.61 5.71
C ALA A 201 -2.35 -11.22 7.15
N SER A 202 -1.48 -10.49 7.84
CA SER A 202 -1.65 -9.99 9.21
C SER A 202 -2.90 -9.11 9.39
N GLN A 203 -3.46 -8.51 8.34
CA GLN A 203 -4.77 -7.84 8.41
C GLN A 203 -5.90 -8.81 8.83
N ILE A 204 -5.77 -10.10 8.53
CA ILE A 204 -6.69 -11.16 8.97
C ILE A 204 -6.22 -11.75 10.30
N TYR A 205 -4.93 -12.08 10.40
CA TYR A 205 -4.39 -12.92 11.48
C TYR A 205 -3.87 -12.16 12.70
N GLY A 206 -3.58 -10.87 12.57
CA GLY A 206 -2.91 -10.05 13.57
C GLY A 206 -1.40 -9.99 13.36
N SER A 207 -0.76 -9.03 14.05
CA SER A 207 0.69 -8.85 14.09
C SER A 207 1.29 -9.14 15.47
N ASP A 208 0.53 -9.83 16.32
CA ASP A 208 0.94 -10.26 17.64
C ASP A 208 0.15 -11.52 18.08
N ALA A 209 0.70 -12.29 19.01
CA ALA A 209 0.11 -13.56 19.43
C ALA A 209 -1.25 -13.40 20.14
N ALA A 210 -1.51 -12.26 20.80
CA ALA A 210 -2.77 -12.02 21.47
C ALA A 210 -3.89 -11.73 20.46
N THR A 211 -3.60 -10.93 19.43
CA THR A 211 -4.52 -10.69 18.32
C THR A 211 -4.79 -11.96 17.52
N GLU A 212 -3.76 -12.77 17.25
CA GLU A 212 -3.94 -14.08 16.58
C GLU A 212 -4.85 -15.00 17.39
N ALA A 213 -4.60 -15.15 18.69
CA ALA A 213 -5.45 -15.93 19.58
C ALA A 213 -6.89 -15.38 19.63
N ARG A 214 -7.06 -14.06 19.53
CA ARG A 214 -8.38 -13.41 19.54
C ARG A 214 -9.21 -13.78 18.31
N VAL A 215 -8.61 -13.88 17.12
CA VAL A 215 -9.33 -14.20 15.86
C VAL A 215 -9.55 -15.69 15.65
N ARG A 216 -8.74 -16.57 16.26
CA ARG A 216 -8.81 -18.02 16.10
C ARG A 216 -9.95 -18.67 16.88
N SER A 217 -10.64 -19.62 16.27
CA SER A 217 -11.68 -20.42 16.93
C SER A 217 -11.12 -21.47 17.90
N GLY A 218 -9.88 -21.92 17.66
CA GLY A 218 -9.24 -23.02 18.39
C GLY A 218 -9.77 -24.40 18.02
N VAL A 219 -10.54 -24.52 16.92
CA VAL A 219 -11.08 -25.77 16.40
C VAL A 219 -10.78 -25.89 14.91
N ASP A 220 -10.20 -27.03 14.52
CA ASP A 220 -9.88 -27.39 13.12
C ASP A 220 -9.09 -26.33 12.34
N GLY A 221 -8.27 -25.54 13.04
CA GLY A 221 -7.46 -24.48 12.48
C GLY A 221 -8.24 -23.23 12.08
N LYS A 222 -9.53 -23.15 12.36
CA LYS A 222 -10.42 -22.12 11.81
C LYS A 222 -10.34 -20.79 12.53
N LEU A 223 -10.72 -19.73 11.81
CA LEU A 223 -11.00 -18.40 12.33
C LEU A 223 -12.47 -18.25 12.74
N LYS A 224 -12.72 -17.34 13.69
CA LYS A 224 -14.07 -17.07 14.21
C LYS A 224 -14.95 -16.37 13.16
N LEU A 225 -16.17 -16.86 13.05
CA LEU A 225 -17.29 -16.20 12.38
C LEU A 225 -18.50 -16.27 13.32
N ASP A 226 -19.43 -15.32 13.19
CA ASP A 226 -20.71 -15.39 13.90
C ASP A 226 -21.68 -16.38 13.20
N GLU A 227 -22.87 -16.54 13.77
CA GLU A 227 -23.91 -17.43 13.24
C GLU A 227 -24.39 -17.06 11.82
N ARG A 228 -24.13 -15.83 11.36
CA ARG A 228 -24.46 -15.35 10.02
C ARG A 228 -23.31 -15.54 9.04
N GLY A 229 -22.17 -16.08 9.49
CA GLY A 229 -20.97 -16.24 8.68
C GLY A 229 -20.24 -14.93 8.41
N LEU A 230 -20.45 -13.92 9.27
CA LEU A 230 -19.77 -12.63 9.23
C LEU A 230 -18.71 -12.57 10.34
N LEU A 231 -17.81 -11.58 10.30
CA LEU A 231 -16.86 -11.35 11.39
C LEU A 231 -17.61 -11.13 12.72
N PRO A 232 -17.12 -11.67 13.85
CA PRO A 232 -17.67 -11.38 15.17
C PRO A 232 -17.40 -9.92 15.55
N THR A 233 -18.19 -9.39 16.49
CA THR A 233 -18.04 -8.01 16.97
C THR A 233 -17.76 -7.92 18.47
N GLU A 234 -16.88 -7.01 18.88
CA GLU A 234 -16.61 -6.62 20.26
C GLU A 234 -16.83 -5.10 20.40
N ASN A 235 -17.67 -4.67 21.35
CA ASN A 235 -18.02 -3.26 21.55
C ASN A 235 -18.49 -2.54 20.27
N GLY A 236 -19.24 -3.25 19.42
CA GLY A 236 -19.76 -2.71 18.15
C GLY A 236 -18.72 -2.58 17.02
N LYS A 237 -17.51 -3.12 17.20
CA LYS A 237 -16.47 -3.18 16.16
C LYS A 237 -16.26 -4.62 15.71
N GLU A 238 -16.13 -4.83 14.42
CA GLU A 238 -15.74 -6.15 13.88
C GLU A 238 -14.32 -6.51 14.34
N ILE A 239 -14.12 -7.79 14.60
CA ILE A 239 -12.84 -8.33 15.06
C ILE A 239 -12.13 -8.99 13.89
N SER A 240 -10.90 -8.55 13.63
CA SER A 240 -9.95 -9.13 12.70
C SER A 240 -8.53 -8.86 13.21
N GLY A 241 -7.51 -9.27 12.46
CA GLY A 241 -6.12 -8.92 12.68
C GLY A 241 -5.84 -7.42 12.75
N PHE A 242 -6.61 -6.62 12.01
CA PHE A 242 -6.58 -5.16 12.03
C PHE A 242 -8.01 -4.59 12.03
N THR A 243 -8.28 -3.53 12.80
CA THR A 243 -9.65 -3.01 12.99
C THR A 243 -9.78 -1.48 12.94
N ASP A 244 -8.71 -0.76 12.61
CA ASP A 244 -8.73 0.71 12.55
C ASP A 244 -9.15 1.23 11.17
N ASN A 245 -9.60 2.50 11.10
CA ASN A 245 -9.98 3.20 9.86
C ASN A 245 -10.91 2.38 8.93
N TRP A 246 -11.93 1.79 9.54
CA TRP A 246 -12.76 0.73 8.96
C TRP A 246 -13.93 1.23 8.10
N TRP A 247 -14.31 0.47 7.06
CA TRP A 247 -15.52 0.70 6.26
C TRP A 247 -16.00 -0.60 5.60
N VAL A 248 -17.20 -0.59 5.01
CA VAL A 248 -17.87 -1.80 4.50
C VAL A 248 -17.06 -2.59 3.46
N GLY A 249 -16.21 -1.92 2.67
CA GLY A 249 -15.30 -2.62 1.75
C GLY A 249 -14.30 -3.52 2.47
N LEU A 250 -13.80 -3.09 3.63
CA LEU A 250 -12.96 -3.92 4.49
C LEU A 250 -13.76 -5.02 5.17
N SER A 251 -14.95 -4.70 5.71
CA SER A 251 -15.86 -5.73 6.25
C SER A 251 -16.09 -6.86 5.26
N LEU A 252 -16.33 -6.52 3.99
CA LEU A 252 -16.52 -7.48 2.91
C LEU A 252 -15.29 -8.37 2.69
N LEU A 253 -14.11 -7.77 2.49
CA LEU A 253 -12.89 -8.52 2.16
C LEU A 253 -12.37 -9.34 3.34
N HIS A 254 -12.37 -8.78 4.55
CA HIS A 254 -11.97 -9.54 5.73
C HIS A 254 -12.94 -10.70 6.00
N THR A 255 -14.25 -10.50 5.86
CA THR A 255 -15.21 -11.62 5.95
C THR A 255 -14.95 -12.68 4.87
N LEU A 256 -14.73 -12.26 3.62
CA LEU A 256 -14.48 -13.16 2.50
C LEU A 256 -13.23 -14.02 2.73
N PHE A 257 -12.11 -13.43 3.11
CA PHE A 257 -10.87 -14.19 3.30
C PHE A 257 -10.83 -14.98 4.61
N THR A 258 -11.58 -14.57 5.64
CA THR A 258 -11.83 -15.43 6.83
C THR A 258 -12.62 -16.69 6.44
N ARG A 259 -13.61 -16.55 5.55
CA ARG A 259 -14.34 -17.70 5.00
C ARG A 259 -13.45 -18.58 4.12
N GLU A 260 -12.63 -17.98 3.26
CA GLU A 260 -11.67 -18.70 2.41
C GLU A 260 -10.68 -19.51 3.26
N HIS A 261 -10.12 -18.91 4.32
CA HIS A 261 -9.28 -19.62 5.27
C HIS A 261 -9.99 -20.85 5.85
N ASN A 262 -11.24 -20.69 6.31
CA ASN A 262 -11.99 -21.80 6.90
C ASN A 262 -12.28 -22.92 5.88
N VAL A 263 -12.51 -22.59 4.61
CA VAL A 263 -12.66 -23.57 3.52
C VAL A 263 -11.35 -24.31 3.26
N VAL A 264 -10.21 -23.62 3.29
CA VAL A 264 -8.89 -24.26 3.19
C VAL A 264 -8.65 -25.21 4.35
N CYS A 265 -8.98 -24.81 5.58
CA CYS A 265 -8.90 -25.66 6.77
C CYS A 265 -9.76 -26.94 6.63
N ASP A 266 -11.00 -26.81 6.16
CA ASP A 266 -11.88 -27.96 5.90
C ASP A 266 -11.24 -28.93 4.90
N ARG A 267 -10.72 -28.41 3.77
CA ARG A 267 -10.06 -29.23 2.75
C ARG A 267 -8.79 -29.91 3.27
N LEU A 268 -8.00 -29.22 4.09
CA LEU A 268 -6.80 -29.78 4.72
C LEU A 268 -7.17 -30.88 5.71
N LYS A 269 -8.22 -30.69 6.52
CA LYS A 269 -8.69 -31.68 7.49
C LYS A 269 -9.19 -32.96 6.81
N GLU A 270 -9.88 -32.83 5.69
CA GLU A 270 -10.33 -33.99 4.89
C GLU A 270 -9.15 -34.82 4.36
N GLU A 271 -8.11 -34.17 3.84
CA GLU A 271 -6.91 -34.83 3.30
C GLU A 271 -5.95 -35.31 4.40
N GLN A 272 -5.96 -34.64 5.55
CA GLN A 272 -5.06 -34.88 6.66
C GLN A 272 -5.83 -34.95 7.99
N PRO A 273 -6.62 -36.03 8.23
CA PRO A 273 -7.52 -36.11 9.38
C PRO A 273 -6.80 -36.03 10.74
N ASP A 274 -5.54 -36.45 10.80
CA ASP A 274 -4.74 -36.51 12.03
C ASP A 274 -4.07 -35.17 12.39
N TRP A 275 -4.19 -34.13 11.55
CA TRP A 275 -3.62 -32.83 11.86
C TRP A 275 -4.43 -32.12 12.97
N ASP A 276 -3.70 -31.51 13.90
CA ASP A 276 -4.25 -30.70 14.97
C ASP A 276 -4.64 -29.28 14.51
N ASP A 277 -5.32 -28.55 15.39
CA ASP A 277 -5.76 -27.17 15.13
C ASP A 277 -4.60 -26.26 14.69
N GLN A 278 -3.47 -26.32 15.39
CA GLN A 278 -2.32 -25.47 15.10
C GLN A 278 -1.75 -25.75 13.71
N ARG A 279 -1.57 -27.02 13.34
CA ARG A 279 -1.00 -27.38 12.03
C ARG A 279 -1.92 -26.99 10.88
N LEU A 280 -3.22 -27.16 11.06
CA LEU A 280 -4.22 -26.73 10.07
C LEU A 280 -4.18 -25.23 9.89
N PHE A 281 -4.20 -24.47 10.98
CA PHE A 281 -4.13 -23.01 10.97
C PHE A 281 -2.87 -22.48 10.27
N GLU A 282 -1.69 -22.95 10.68
CA GLU A 282 -0.40 -22.52 10.11
C GLU A 282 -0.33 -22.80 8.60
N THR A 283 -0.78 -23.98 8.18
CA THR A 283 -0.79 -24.37 6.77
C THR A 283 -1.80 -23.56 5.96
N ALA A 284 -3.01 -23.34 6.50
CA ALA A 284 -4.03 -22.52 5.86
C ALA A 284 -3.59 -21.06 5.75
N ARG A 285 -2.94 -20.50 6.78
CA ARG A 285 -2.35 -19.14 6.74
C ARG A 285 -1.34 -19.00 5.61
N LEU A 286 -0.42 -19.97 5.45
CA LEU A 286 0.54 -19.97 4.33
C LEU A 286 -0.17 -19.94 2.97
N ILE A 287 -1.18 -20.79 2.78
CA ILE A 287 -1.94 -20.88 1.51
C ILE A 287 -2.68 -19.58 1.23
N VAL A 288 -3.40 -19.03 2.21
CA VAL A 288 -4.20 -17.81 2.02
C VAL A 288 -3.32 -16.58 1.82
N ALA A 289 -2.20 -16.45 2.55
CA ALA A 289 -1.23 -15.38 2.33
C ALA A 289 -0.67 -15.42 0.89
N ALA A 290 -0.31 -16.61 0.40
CA ALA A 290 0.14 -16.80 -0.99
C ALA A 290 -0.96 -16.52 -2.01
N LEU A 291 -2.21 -16.88 -1.73
CA LEU A 291 -3.35 -16.55 -2.58
C LEU A 291 -3.55 -15.04 -2.70
N ILE A 292 -3.54 -14.32 -1.58
CA ILE A 292 -3.65 -12.85 -1.54
C ILE A 292 -2.49 -12.21 -2.31
N ALA A 293 -1.25 -12.65 -2.07
CA ALA A 293 -0.08 -12.14 -2.78
C ALA A 293 -0.18 -12.36 -4.30
N LYS A 294 -0.71 -13.52 -4.71
CA LYS A 294 -0.95 -13.85 -6.11
C LYS A 294 -1.99 -12.94 -6.74
N ILE A 295 -3.18 -12.84 -6.15
CA ILE A 295 -4.28 -12.00 -6.67
C ILE A 295 -3.79 -10.56 -6.84
N HIS A 296 -3.09 -10.02 -5.85
CA HIS A 296 -2.57 -8.66 -5.96
C HIS A 296 -1.54 -8.52 -7.09
N THR A 297 -0.66 -9.51 -7.27
CA THR A 297 0.43 -9.46 -8.26
C THR A 297 -0.08 -9.61 -9.68
N VAL A 298 -0.96 -10.58 -9.96
CA VAL A 298 -1.34 -10.94 -11.34
C VAL A 298 -2.74 -10.47 -11.75
N GLU A 299 -3.55 -9.95 -10.82
CA GLU A 299 -4.89 -9.43 -11.14
C GLU A 299 -5.02 -7.94 -10.77
N TRP A 300 -4.82 -7.58 -9.50
CA TRP A 300 -5.00 -6.19 -9.06
C TRP A 300 -4.00 -5.22 -9.70
N THR A 301 -2.71 -5.59 -9.72
CA THR A 301 -1.65 -4.72 -10.27
C THR A 301 -1.83 -4.48 -11.77
N PRO A 302 -2.07 -5.50 -12.61
CA PRO A 302 -2.38 -5.28 -14.02
C PRO A 302 -3.67 -4.49 -14.26
N ALA A 303 -4.66 -4.58 -13.36
CA ALA A 303 -5.90 -3.81 -13.48
C ALA A 303 -5.68 -2.30 -13.20
N ILE A 304 -4.93 -1.95 -12.15
CA ILE A 304 -4.62 -0.53 -11.85
C ILE A 304 -3.53 0.03 -12.76
N LEU A 305 -2.67 -0.82 -13.33
CA LEU A 305 -1.66 -0.44 -14.31
C LEU A 305 -1.92 -1.16 -15.63
N ALA A 306 -3.05 -0.83 -16.27
CA ALA A 306 -3.60 -1.46 -17.47
C ALA A 306 -2.78 -1.11 -18.74
N HIS A 307 -1.48 -1.41 -18.70
CA HIS A 307 -0.52 -1.21 -19.77
C HIS A 307 0.00 -2.58 -20.24
N PRO A 308 0.03 -2.88 -21.56
CA PRO A 308 0.40 -4.21 -22.08
C PRO A 308 1.75 -4.74 -21.58
N THR A 309 2.75 -3.85 -21.46
CA THR A 309 4.06 -4.22 -20.91
C THR A 309 3.97 -4.67 -19.45
N LEU A 310 3.13 -4.04 -18.63
CA LEU A 310 3.01 -4.38 -17.22
C LEU A 310 2.15 -5.61 -17.01
N GLU A 311 1.16 -5.86 -17.86
CA GLU A 311 0.45 -7.14 -17.87
C GLU A 311 1.45 -8.31 -18.05
N VAL A 312 2.36 -8.20 -19.02
CA VAL A 312 3.42 -9.20 -19.22
C VAL A 312 4.41 -9.24 -18.06
N ALA A 313 4.92 -8.08 -17.62
CA ALA A 313 5.96 -8.02 -16.59
C ALA A 313 5.46 -8.52 -15.21
N MET A 314 4.22 -8.19 -14.82
CA MET A 314 3.65 -8.63 -13.55
C MET A 314 3.32 -10.13 -13.57
N ASN A 315 2.82 -10.65 -14.69
CA ASN A 315 2.69 -12.09 -14.86
C ASN A 315 4.04 -12.80 -14.83
N ALA A 316 5.09 -12.20 -15.42
CA ALA A 316 6.44 -12.74 -15.39
C ALA A 316 7.06 -12.72 -13.98
N ASN A 317 6.75 -11.74 -13.13
CA ASN A 317 7.19 -11.77 -11.72
C ASN A 317 6.71 -13.03 -11.00
N TRP A 318 5.48 -13.48 -11.28
CA TRP A 318 4.93 -14.68 -10.65
C TRP A 318 5.30 -15.98 -11.39
N TRP A 319 5.11 -16.01 -12.71
CA TRP A 319 5.20 -17.22 -13.53
C TRP A 319 6.52 -17.37 -14.30
N GLY A 320 7.32 -16.31 -14.37
CA GLY A 320 8.44 -16.20 -15.30
C GLY A 320 7.99 -15.93 -16.75
N MET A 321 8.93 -15.50 -17.60
CA MET A 321 8.66 -15.29 -19.02
C MET A 321 8.28 -16.58 -19.78
N ALA A 322 8.57 -17.76 -19.20
CA ALA A 322 8.10 -19.03 -19.73
C ALA A 322 6.57 -19.24 -19.59
N GLY A 323 5.93 -18.48 -18.70
CA GLY A 323 4.49 -18.45 -18.53
C GLY A 323 3.94 -19.53 -17.60
N GLU A 324 2.67 -19.34 -17.20
CA GLU A 324 1.97 -20.16 -16.19
C GLU A 324 1.94 -21.65 -16.55
N TRP A 325 1.60 -21.97 -17.81
CA TRP A 325 1.48 -23.36 -18.24
C TRP A 325 2.80 -24.12 -18.06
N VAL A 326 3.92 -23.50 -18.44
CA VAL A 326 5.24 -24.11 -18.32
C VAL A 326 5.59 -24.29 -16.85
N LYS A 327 5.43 -23.25 -16.02
CA LYS A 327 5.76 -23.32 -14.59
C LYS A 327 4.92 -24.35 -13.84
N ARG A 328 3.62 -24.46 -14.14
CA ARG A 328 2.74 -25.48 -13.54
C ARG A 328 3.09 -26.91 -13.96
N LYS A 329 3.56 -27.12 -15.18
CA LYS A 329 3.86 -28.45 -15.73
C LYS A 329 5.28 -28.93 -15.41
N MET A 330 6.25 -28.02 -15.43
CA MET A 330 7.69 -28.35 -15.38
C MET A 330 8.38 -27.78 -14.13
N GLY A 331 7.66 -27.05 -13.27
CA GLY A 331 8.26 -26.30 -12.17
C GLY A 331 8.98 -25.03 -12.65
N ARG A 332 9.72 -24.39 -11.75
CA ARG A 332 10.50 -23.19 -12.07
C ARG A 332 11.63 -23.54 -13.04
N LEU A 333 11.79 -22.74 -14.10
CA LEU A 333 12.84 -22.92 -15.10
C LEU A 333 14.03 -22.00 -14.85
N GLY A 334 15.22 -22.60 -14.74
CA GLY A 334 16.49 -21.90 -14.56
C GLY A 334 16.63 -21.24 -13.19
N GLY A 335 17.80 -20.64 -12.93
CA GLY A 335 18.08 -19.92 -11.68
C GLY A 335 17.62 -18.46 -11.68
N ASN A 336 17.39 -17.87 -12.86
CA ASN A 336 17.09 -16.44 -13.01
C ASN A 336 15.58 -16.14 -12.94
N ASP A 337 15.22 -15.15 -12.13
CA ASP A 337 13.85 -14.65 -11.93
C ASP A 337 13.15 -14.21 -13.23
N VAL A 338 13.89 -13.75 -14.24
CA VAL A 338 13.29 -13.37 -15.54
C VAL A 338 12.66 -14.59 -16.23
N VAL A 339 13.30 -15.76 -16.15
CA VAL A 339 12.84 -16.97 -16.86
C VAL A 339 11.87 -17.76 -16.01
N GLY A 340 12.18 -17.96 -14.73
CA GLY A 340 11.41 -18.80 -13.81
C GLY A 340 10.38 -18.07 -12.95
N GLY A 341 10.40 -16.74 -12.93
CA GLY A 341 9.67 -15.91 -11.99
C GLY A 341 10.40 -15.84 -10.64
N ILE A 342 9.99 -14.86 -9.83
CA ILE A 342 10.51 -14.64 -8.48
C ILE A 342 10.10 -15.80 -7.57
N VAL A 343 8.80 -16.11 -7.55
CA VAL A 343 8.22 -17.14 -6.65
C VAL A 343 8.87 -18.51 -6.89
N GLY A 344 9.34 -19.15 -5.81
CA GLY A 344 10.07 -20.41 -5.82
C GLY A 344 11.52 -20.29 -6.31
N GLY A 345 12.07 -19.08 -6.35
CA GLY A 345 13.50 -18.82 -6.56
C GLY A 345 14.25 -18.68 -5.23
N GLU A 346 15.49 -18.21 -5.28
CA GLU A 346 16.30 -17.94 -4.08
C GLU A 346 15.83 -16.65 -3.38
N VAL A 347 15.87 -16.65 -2.04
CA VAL A 347 15.64 -15.44 -1.24
C VAL A 347 16.79 -14.45 -1.44
N GLU A 348 16.48 -13.18 -1.70
CA GLU A 348 17.50 -12.12 -1.83
C GLU A 348 16.99 -10.75 -1.32
N HIS A 349 17.68 -10.17 -0.35
CA HIS A 349 17.36 -8.84 0.19
C HIS A 349 18.15 -7.70 -0.49
N HIS A 350 19.04 -8.00 -1.43
CA HIS A 350 19.88 -7.02 -2.13
C HIS A 350 20.64 -6.09 -1.15
N GLY A 351 20.53 -4.76 -1.28
CA GLY A 351 21.37 -3.79 -0.57
C GLY A 351 21.02 -3.51 0.90
N ALA A 352 19.93 -4.05 1.44
CA ALA A 352 19.49 -3.79 2.82
C ALA A 352 18.61 -4.94 3.36
N PRO A 353 18.42 -5.09 4.68
CA PRO A 353 17.39 -5.95 5.25
C PRO A 353 15.99 -5.64 4.69
N TYR A 354 15.09 -6.61 4.71
CA TYR A 354 13.73 -6.42 4.24
C TYR A 354 12.89 -5.63 5.25
N GLN A 355 12.40 -4.47 4.78
CA GLN A 355 11.48 -3.57 5.47
C GLN A 355 10.56 -2.93 4.43
N ILE A 356 9.33 -2.63 4.84
CA ILE A 356 8.52 -1.61 4.17
C ILE A 356 9.13 -0.24 4.48
N THR A 357 9.07 0.68 3.52
CA THR A 357 9.72 1.98 3.59
C THR A 357 8.73 3.11 3.79
N GLU A 358 9.21 4.24 4.32
CA GLU A 358 8.39 5.46 4.46
C GLU A 358 7.85 5.96 3.11
N GLU A 359 8.66 5.89 2.04
CA GLU A 359 8.23 6.28 0.70
C GLU A 359 7.17 5.32 0.13
N PHE A 360 7.20 4.04 0.52
CA PHE A 360 6.14 3.10 0.16
C PHE A 360 4.80 3.50 0.79
N VAL A 361 4.81 3.97 2.04
CA VAL A 361 3.60 4.51 2.69
C VAL A 361 3.09 5.74 1.94
N THR A 362 3.97 6.67 1.57
CA THR A 362 3.61 7.88 0.80
C THR A 362 2.91 7.56 -0.52
N VAL A 363 3.47 6.67 -1.33
CA VAL A 363 2.91 6.37 -2.67
C VAL A 363 1.62 5.56 -2.61
N TYR A 364 1.30 4.97 -1.46
CA TYR A 364 0.04 4.23 -1.21
C TYR A 364 -1.05 5.08 -0.53
N ARG A 365 -0.87 6.40 -0.38
CA ARG A 365 -1.94 7.32 0.03
C ARG A 365 -2.98 7.50 -1.08
N MET A 366 -3.76 6.45 -1.34
CA MET A 366 -4.69 6.33 -2.46
C MET A 366 -6.15 6.66 -2.08
N HIS A 367 -6.35 7.53 -1.09
CA HIS A 367 -7.66 7.93 -0.59
C HIS A 367 -8.67 8.45 -1.65
N PRO A 368 -8.26 9.10 -2.76
CA PRO A 368 -9.20 9.47 -3.83
C PRO A 368 -9.97 8.30 -4.46
N LEU A 369 -9.50 7.05 -4.33
CA LEU A 369 -10.22 5.87 -4.79
C LEU A 369 -11.60 5.72 -4.13
N MET A 370 -11.78 6.23 -2.91
CA MET A 370 -13.03 6.10 -2.16
C MET A 370 -14.13 7.04 -2.70
N PRO A 371 -15.34 6.56 -3.00
CA PRO A 371 -16.46 7.44 -3.36
C PRO A 371 -17.04 8.14 -2.12
N ASP A 372 -17.76 9.25 -2.32
CA ASP A 372 -18.51 9.91 -1.24
C ASP A 372 -19.86 9.23 -0.99
N ASP A 373 -20.44 8.64 -2.05
CA ASP A 373 -21.75 8.02 -2.06
C ASP A 373 -21.67 6.55 -2.51
N PHE A 374 -22.50 5.70 -1.91
CA PHE A 374 -22.56 4.26 -2.14
C PHE A 374 -23.98 3.86 -2.51
N GLU A 375 -24.09 3.06 -3.57
CA GLU A 375 -25.32 2.43 -3.99
C GLU A 375 -25.14 0.90 -3.98
N PHE A 376 -25.98 0.22 -3.21
CA PHE A 376 -26.01 -1.23 -3.13
C PHE A 376 -27.16 -1.76 -3.97
N ILE A 377 -26.87 -2.73 -4.83
CA ILE A 377 -27.71 -3.18 -5.93
C ILE A 377 -27.87 -4.70 -5.84
N ALA A 378 -29.09 -5.19 -6.04
CA ALA A 378 -29.35 -6.63 -6.09
C ALA A 378 -28.80 -7.24 -7.38
N ILE A 379 -28.07 -8.35 -7.28
CA ILE A 379 -27.56 -9.09 -8.43
C ILE A 379 -28.69 -9.71 -9.28
N SER A 380 -29.84 -10.00 -8.67
CA SER A 380 -30.93 -10.72 -9.32
C SER A 380 -31.66 -9.91 -10.40
N ASP A 381 -31.84 -8.61 -10.18
CA ASP A 381 -32.68 -7.75 -11.03
C ASP A 381 -32.14 -6.32 -11.20
N GLY A 382 -31.00 -5.98 -10.58
CA GLY A 382 -30.39 -4.66 -10.68
C GLY A 382 -31.11 -3.57 -9.89
N ARG A 383 -32.08 -3.90 -9.01
CA ARG A 383 -32.75 -2.89 -8.19
C ARG A 383 -31.83 -2.36 -7.09
N THR A 384 -31.94 -1.07 -6.79
CA THR A 384 -31.29 -0.47 -5.62
C THR A 384 -31.85 -1.07 -4.34
N LEU A 385 -30.98 -1.66 -3.52
CA LEU A 385 -31.27 -2.15 -2.18
C LEU A 385 -31.15 -1.03 -1.16
N MET A 386 -30.11 -0.21 -1.27
CA MET A 386 -29.77 0.81 -0.28
C MET A 386 -28.86 1.89 -0.89
N LYS A 387 -29.00 3.13 -0.41
CA LYS A 387 -28.04 4.22 -0.65
C LYS A 387 -27.48 4.71 0.68
N ARG A 388 -26.19 5.02 0.70
CA ARG A 388 -25.46 5.50 1.89
C ARG A 388 -24.38 6.50 1.47
N THR A 389 -24.02 7.39 2.38
CA THR A 389 -22.81 8.21 2.25
C THR A 389 -21.62 7.53 2.95
N LEU A 390 -20.40 7.99 2.67
CA LEU A 390 -19.17 7.42 3.26
C LEU A 390 -19.21 7.30 4.80
N PRO A 391 -19.67 8.31 5.58
CA PRO A 391 -19.80 8.17 7.03
C PRO A 391 -20.80 7.10 7.49
N GLU A 392 -21.73 6.70 6.62
CA GLU A 392 -22.76 5.72 6.94
C GLU A 392 -22.38 4.29 6.55
N VAL A 393 -21.23 4.12 5.88
CA VAL A 393 -20.63 2.82 5.60
C VAL A 393 -19.29 2.63 6.33
N ALA A 394 -18.91 3.58 7.18
CA ALA A 394 -17.66 3.60 7.93
C ALA A 394 -17.85 3.18 9.40
N PHE A 395 -16.75 2.77 10.04
CA PHE A 395 -16.67 2.38 11.45
C PHE A 395 -17.76 1.36 11.82
N GLY A 396 -18.43 1.54 12.98
CA GLY A 396 -19.48 0.63 13.44
C GLY A 396 -20.68 0.49 12.48
N ARG A 397 -20.89 1.47 11.57
CA ARG A 397 -21.99 1.42 10.59
C ARG A 397 -21.70 0.52 9.39
N ALA A 398 -20.43 0.19 9.15
CA ALA A 398 -20.04 -0.81 8.15
C ALA A 398 -20.75 -2.15 8.41
N ARG A 399 -20.86 -2.52 9.69
CA ARG A 399 -21.53 -3.75 10.13
C ARG A 399 -23.02 -3.75 9.79
N GLU A 400 -23.70 -2.63 9.97
CA GLU A 400 -25.13 -2.50 9.63
C GLU A 400 -25.39 -2.82 8.16
N VAL A 401 -24.47 -2.42 7.28
CA VAL A 401 -24.56 -2.70 5.84
C VAL A 401 -24.34 -4.19 5.56
N MET A 402 -23.33 -4.81 6.18
CA MET A 402 -23.08 -6.25 6.04
C MET A 402 -24.26 -7.12 6.47
N GLU A 403 -25.03 -6.67 7.47
CA GLU A 403 -26.22 -7.39 7.95
C GLU A 403 -27.44 -7.15 7.05
N ALA A 404 -27.53 -5.97 6.42
CA ALA A 404 -28.68 -5.59 5.61
C ALA A 404 -28.57 -6.03 4.14
N VAL A 405 -27.36 -6.17 3.61
CA VAL A 405 -27.11 -6.48 2.20
C VAL A 405 -26.40 -7.84 2.10
N PRO A 406 -26.98 -8.83 1.38
CA PRO A 406 -26.31 -10.10 1.16
C PRO A 406 -24.92 -9.92 0.56
N MET A 407 -23.95 -10.73 1.01
CA MET A 407 -22.55 -10.59 0.58
C MET A 407 -22.39 -10.69 -0.95
N ALA A 408 -23.20 -11.51 -1.63
CA ALA A 408 -23.18 -11.60 -3.10
C ALA A 408 -23.63 -10.29 -3.78
N ASP A 409 -24.66 -9.62 -3.24
CA ASP A 409 -25.11 -8.32 -3.71
C ASP A 409 -24.06 -7.23 -3.41
N LEU A 410 -23.36 -7.30 -2.28
CA LEU A 410 -22.24 -6.41 -1.98
C LEU A 410 -21.09 -6.56 -2.99
N VAL A 411 -20.66 -7.80 -3.26
CA VAL A 411 -19.61 -8.07 -4.27
C VAL A 411 -20.05 -7.55 -5.64
N TYR A 412 -21.30 -7.81 -6.03
CA TYR A 412 -21.84 -7.31 -7.29
C TYR A 412 -21.85 -5.77 -7.34
N SER A 413 -22.36 -5.11 -6.30
CA SER A 413 -22.41 -3.65 -6.19
C SER A 413 -21.03 -3.03 -6.34
N PHE A 414 -20.03 -3.58 -5.66
CA PHE A 414 -18.65 -3.12 -5.76
C PHE A 414 -18.02 -3.44 -7.12
N GLY A 415 -18.47 -4.51 -7.78
CA GLY A 415 -18.00 -4.94 -9.09
C GLY A 415 -18.49 -4.06 -10.25
N VAL A 416 -19.62 -3.37 -10.11
CA VAL A 416 -20.24 -2.55 -11.16
C VAL A 416 -20.07 -1.03 -10.97
N VAL A 417 -19.50 -0.60 -9.85
CA VAL A 417 -19.23 0.81 -9.54
C VAL A 417 -17.74 1.10 -9.67
N HIS A 418 -17.39 2.25 -10.26
CA HIS A 418 -16.01 2.70 -10.36
C HIS A 418 -15.54 3.41 -9.08
N PRO A 419 -14.28 3.22 -8.65
CA PRO A 419 -13.66 4.05 -7.63
C PRO A 419 -13.27 5.41 -8.23
N GLY A 420 -12.82 6.35 -7.40
CA GLY A 420 -12.30 7.63 -7.90
C GLY A 420 -10.90 7.51 -8.52
N SER A 421 -10.53 8.38 -9.45
CA SER A 421 -9.17 8.50 -9.99
C SER A 421 -8.22 9.21 -9.03
N LEU A 422 -6.94 8.81 -9.02
CA LEU A 422 -5.88 9.40 -8.20
C LEU A 422 -5.36 10.70 -8.81
N THR A 423 -6.18 11.75 -8.75
CA THR A 423 -5.91 13.05 -9.37
C THR A 423 -6.23 14.19 -8.42
N LEU A 424 -5.71 15.40 -8.71
CA LEU A 424 -6.15 16.62 -8.03
C LEU A 424 -7.68 16.78 -8.11
N HIS A 425 -8.23 17.44 -7.11
CA HIS A 425 -9.65 17.73 -6.95
C HIS A 425 -10.54 16.48 -6.99
N ASN A 426 -10.08 15.37 -6.40
CA ASN A 426 -10.85 14.14 -6.30
C ASN A 426 -10.74 13.43 -4.93
N TYR A 427 -10.14 14.06 -3.92
CA TYR A 427 -10.08 13.55 -2.56
C TYR A 427 -11.46 13.63 -1.90
N PRO A 428 -12.01 12.56 -1.30
CA PRO A 428 -13.41 12.52 -0.86
C PRO A 428 -13.69 13.59 0.19
N LYS A 429 -14.83 14.28 0.06
CA LYS A 429 -15.20 15.39 0.95
C LYS A 429 -15.35 14.91 2.39
N HIS A 430 -15.93 13.73 2.57
CA HIS A 430 -16.11 13.14 3.89
C HIS A 430 -14.80 12.76 4.58
N LEU A 431 -13.72 12.51 3.84
CA LEU A 431 -12.39 12.25 4.43
C LEU A 431 -11.69 13.54 4.90
N GLN A 432 -12.18 14.72 4.53
CA GLN A 432 -11.65 16.01 4.99
C GLN A 432 -12.38 16.55 6.23
N ASN A 433 -13.38 15.82 6.72
CA ASN A 433 -14.18 16.15 7.90
C ASN A 433 -14.71 14.87 8.57
N ILE A 434 -13.81 13.93 8.86
CA ILE A 434 -14.17 12.63 9.45
C ILE A 434 -14.53 12.83 10.92
N ALA A 435 -15.72 12.42 11.31
CA ALA A 435 -16.09 12.28 12.72
C ALA A 435 -15.54 10.94 13.24
N LEU A 436 -14.52 11.01 14.09
CA LEU A 436 -13.91 9.82 14.69
C LEU A 436 -14.77 9.31 15.85
N PRO A 437 -14.73 7.99 16.16
CA PRO A 437 -15.48 7.42 17.27
C PRO A 437 -15.14 8.00 18.66
N ASP A 438 -13.97 8.61 18.80
CA ASP A 438 -13.51 9.29 20.03
C ASP A 438 -14.01 10.74 20.16
N GLY A 439 -14.86 11.19 19.23
CA GLY A 439 -15.45 12.53 19.21
C GLY A 439 -14.58 13.59 18.53
N ARG A 440 -13.37 13.26 18.08
CA ARG A 440 -12.52 14.19 17.31
C ARG A 440 -12.98 14.30 15.86
N THR A 441 -12.57 15.39 15.23
CA THR A 441 -12.74 15.62 13.79
C THR A 441 -11.38 15.58 13.10
N LEU A 442 -11.26 14.90 11.96
CA LEU A 442 -10.01 14.73 11.22
C LEU A 442 -10.17 15.16 9.75
N ASP A 443 -9.23 15.97 9.26
CA ASP A 443 -9.03 16.19 7.83
C ASP A 443 -7.85 15.32 7.38
N LEU A 444 -8.16 14.17 6.79
CA LEU A 444 -7.16 13.18 6.40
C LEU A 444 -6.23 13.71 5.32
N ALA A 445 -6.71 14.55 4.40
CA ALA A 445 -5.87 15.15 3.36
C ALA A 445 -4.85 16.13 3.97
N THR A 446 -5.27 16.92 4.97
CA THR A 446 -4.34 17.77 5.74
C THR A 446 -3.30 16.93 6.48
N VAL A 447 -3.74 15.85 7.14
CA VAL A 447 -2.83 14.95 7.86
C VAL A 447 -1.85 14.27 6.91
N ASP A 448 -2.30 13.76 5.75
CA ASP A 448 -1.45 13.12 4.76
C ASP A 448 -0.29 14.03 4.30
N ILE A 449 -0.61 15.28 3.94
CA ILE A 449 0.41 16.29 3.57
C ILE A 449 1.39 16.53 4.72
N LEU A 450 0.87 16.71 5.94
CA LEU A 450 1.69 16.98 7.11
C LEU A 450 2.60 15.80 7.47
N ARG A 451 2.11 14.55 7.33
CA ARG A 451 2.88 13.34 7.63
C ARG A 451 4.08 13.16 6.74
N ASP A 452 3.94 13.43 5.44
CA ASP A 452 5.07 13.31 4.52
C ASP A 452 6.17 14.32 4.92
N ARG A 453 5.81 15.56 5.23
CA ARG A 453 6.77 16.59 5.70
C ARG A 453 7.38 16.26 7.07
N GLU A 454 6.56 15.79 8.02
CA GLU A 454 6.96 15.41 9.38
C GLU A 454 7.94 14.23 9.36
N ARG A 455 7.74 13.27 8.46
CA ARG A 455 8.56 12.06 8.37
C ARG A 455 9.74 12.22 7.43
N GLY A 456 10.03 13.44 6.99
CA GLY A 456 11.17 13.73 6.13
C GLY A 456 11.07 13.07 4.77
N ILE A 457 9.89 13.03 4.17
CA ILE A 457 9.74 12.68 2.75
C ILE A 457 10.10 13.92 1.92
N PRO A 458 11.06 13.83 0.98
CA PRO A 458 11.37 14.93 0.09
C PRO A 458 10.16 15.41 -0.71
N ARG A 459 10.11 16.73 -0.98
CA ARG A 459 9.14 17.35 -1.91
C ARG A 459 9.24 16.73 -3.30
N TYR A 460 8.19 16.92 -4.10
CA TYR A 460 7.96 16.19 -5.36
C TYR A 460 9.16 16.20 -6.32
N ASN A 461 9.75 17.38 -6.59
CA ASN A 461 10.86 17.48 -7.53
C ASN A 461 12.11 16.74 -7.03
N GLN A 462 12.44 16.89 -5.75
CA GLN A 462 13.57 16.17 -5.15
C GLN A 462 13.31 14.66 -5.10
N PHE A 463 12.08 14.25 -4.77
CA PHE A 463 11.64 12.85 -4.80
C PHE A 463 11.86 12.23 -6.19
N ARG A 464 11.48 12.93 -7.26
CA ARG A 464 11.71 12.49 -8.64
C ARG A 464 13.19 12.38 -8.99
N ARG A 465 14.01 13.38 -8.66
CA ARG A 465 15.46 13.34 -8.93
C ARG A 465 16.12 12.13 -8.28
N LEU A 466 15.78 11.84 -7.03
CA LEU A 466 16.32 10.71 -6.27
C LEU A 466 15.84 9.34 -6.79
N LEU A 467 14.76 9.32 -7.57
CA LEU A 467 14.26 8.14 -8.29
C LEU A 467 14.68 8.12 -9.77
N ARG A 468 15.61 8.98 -10.17
CA ARG A 468 16.14 9.10 -11.55
C ARG A 468 15.04 9.43 -12.57
N LEU A 469 14.06 10.22 -12.14
CA LEU A 469 13.04 10.79 -13.00
C LEU A 469 13.36 12.26 -13.31
N PRO A 470 13.01 12.76 -14.50
CA PRO A 470 13.13 14.18 -14.80
C PRO A 470 12.20 14.99 -13.87
N ALA A 471 12.72 16.04 -13.23
CA ALA A 471 11.94 16.95 -12.42
C ALA A 471 11.45 18.12 -13.28
N PRO A 472 10.15 18.45 -13.25
CA PRO A 472 9.60 19.59 -14.00
C PRO A 472 10.21 20.92 -13.54
N ALA A 473 10.61 21.76 -14.48
CA ALA A 473 11.18 23.09 -14.21
C ALA A 473 10.11 24.17 -14.02
N THR A 474 8.89 23.91 -14.47
CA THR A 474 7.74 24.82 -14.39
C THR A 474 6.48 24.06 -14.02
N PHE A 475 5.45 24.76 -13.54
CA PHE A 475 4.15 24.16 -13.26
C PHE A 475 3.45 23.60 -14.52
N ASP A 476 3.68 24.21 -15.69
CA ASP A 476 3.16 23.71 -16.97
C ASP A 476 3.80 22.38 -17.39
N GLU A 477 5.03 22.09 -16.94
CA GLU A 477 5.68 20.78 -17.17
C GLU A 477 5.18 19.69 -16.21
N MET A 478 4.51 20.04 -15.12
CA MET A 478 3.99 19.06 -14.15
C MET A 478 2.75 18.33 -14.66
N THR A 479 1.92 19.02 -15.44
CA THR A 479 0.57 18.55 -15.78
C THR A 479 0.09 19.11 -17.11
N ASP A 480 -0.59 18.28 -17.90
CA ASP A 480 -1.22 18.72 -19.15
C ASP A 480 -2.48 19.59 -18.90
N ASN A 481 -2.89 19.78 -17.64
CA ASN A 481 -4.04 20.60 -17.27
C ASN A 481 -3.59 22.03 -16.88
N PRO A 482 -3.83 23.05 -17.74
CA PRO A 482 -3.37 24.42 -17.49
C PRO A 482 -4.07 25.09 -16.29
N LEU A 483 -5.25 24.61 -15.88
CA LEU A 483 -5.89 25.10 -14.66
C LEU A 483 -5.14 24.61 -13.42
N TRP A 484 -4.79 23.32 -13.39
CA TRP A 484 -4.04 22.75 -12.27
C TRP A 484 -2.65 23.37 -12.15
N ALA A 485 -1.96 23.63 -13.27
CA ALA A 485 -0.68 24.34 -13.25
C ALA A 485 -0.78 25.70 -12.56
N ARG A 486 -1.82 26.51 -12.89
CA ARG A 486 -2.07 27.80 -12.25
C ARG A 486 -2.46 27.69 -10.77
N GLU A 487 -3.24 26.68 -10.40
CA GLU A 487 -3.63 26.46 -9.01
C GLU A 487 -2.44 26.02 -8.17
N LEU A 488 -1.57 25.15 -8.70
CA LEU A 488 -0.31 24.76 -8.07
C LEU A 488 0.61 25.97 -7.89
N GLU A 489 0.77 26.79 -8.93
CA GLU A 489 1.54 28.04 -8.86
C GLU A 489 0.99 29.00 -7.79
N ALA A 490 -0.34 29.16 -7.74
CA ALA A 490 -0.98 30.02 -6.75
C ALA A 490 -0.82 29.53 -5.30
N VAL A 491 -0.73 28.21 -5.08
CA VAL A 491 -0.59 27.61 -3.74
C VAL A 491 0.87 27.53 -3.30
N TYR A 492 1.78 27.14 -4.19
CA TYR A 492 3.18 26.86 -3.85
C TYR A 492 4.15 27.99 -4.20
N GLY A 493 3.87 28.77 -5.25
CA GLY A 493 4.75 29.84 -5.76
C GLY A 493 6.05 29.36 -6.42
N ASP A 494 6.61 28.23 -5.95
CA ASP A 494 7.83 27.59 -6.45
C ASP A 494 7.58 26.09 -6.67
N VAL A 495 7.96 25.59 -7.85
CA VAL A 495 7.79 24.18 -8.26
C VAL A 495 8.53 23.22 -7.32
N GLU A 496 9.62 23.67 -6.68
CA GLU A 496 10.39 22.87 -5.73
C GLU A 496 9.67 22.65 -4.39
N GLN A 497 8.65 23.44 -4.08
CA GLN A 497 7.90 23.35 -2.82
C GLN A 497 6.70 22.39 -2.89
N VAL A 498 6.37 21.88 -4.08
CA VAL A 498 5.20 21.03 -4.29
C VAL A 498 5.30 19.76 -3.44
N ASP A 499 4.29 19.51 -2.61
CA ASP A 499 4.19 18.28 -1.83
C ASP A 499 4.17 17.06 -2.74
N VAL A 500 4.86 15.98 -2.33
CA VAL A 500 4.95 14.75 -3.12
C VAL A 500 3.57 14.20 -3.51
N MET A 501 2.60 14.19 -2.59
CA MET A 501 1.23 13.75 -2.89
C MET A 501 0.53 14.65 -3.93
N ALA A 502 0.62 15.97 -3.79
CA ALA A 502 0.04 16.91 -4.77
C ALA A 502 0.71 16.80 -6.15
N GLY A 503 2.03 16.62 -6.18
CA GLY A 503 2.78 16.38 -7.41
C GLY A 503 2.37 15.06 -8.09
N MET A 504 2.26 13.97 -7.33
CA MET A 504 1.80 12.69 -7.87
C MET A 504 0.38 12.74 -8.43
N PHE A 505 -0.53 13.50 -7.81
CA PHE A 505 -1.91 13.65 -8.26
C PHE A 505 -2.10 14.67 -9.40
N SER A 506 -1.11 15.52 -9.66
CA SER A 506 -1.12 16.44 -10.81
C SER A 506 -0.43 15.86 -12.04
N GLU A 507 0.51 14.93 -11.84
CA GLU A 507 1.25 14.25 -12.89
C GLU A 507 0.32 13.60 -13.92
N THR A 508 0.64 13.78 -15.21
CA THR A 508 -0.04 13.03 -16.28
C THR A 508 0.59 11.64 -16.42
N PRO A 509 -0.11 10.56 -16.04
CA PRO A 509 0.47 9.23 -16.02
C PRO A 509 0.50 8.62 -17.43
N PRO A 510 1.31 7.55 -17.66
CA PRO A 510 1.19 6.74 -18.87
C PRO A 510 -0.25 6.28 -19.14
N ALA A 511 -0.58 6.04 -20.41
CA ALA A 511 -1.89 5.52 -20.76
C ALA A 511 -2.15 4.17 -20.07
N GLY A 512 -3.32 4.03 -19.44
CA GLY A 512 -3.73 2.83 -18.69
C GLY A 512 -3.30 2.82 -17.21
N PHE A 513 -2.49 3.77 -16.77
CA PHE A 513 -2.08 3.84 -15.36
C PHE A 513 -3.16 4.49 -14.48
N GLY A 514 -3.36 3.91 -13.31
CA GLY A 514 -4.22 4.45 -12.25
C GLY A 514 -3.50 5.42 -11.32
N PHE A 515 -2.17 5.50 -11.36
CA PHE A 515 -1.34 6.44 -10.60
C PHE A 515 -0.09 6.89 -11.37
N SER A 516 0.65 7.85 -10.82
CA SER A 516 1.80 8.49 -11.46
C SER A 516 2.99 7.57 -11.76
N GLU A 517 3.84 7.94 -12.73
CA GLU A 517 5.13 7.26 -12.95
C GLU A 517 6.04 7.41 -11.72
N THR A 518 5.92 8.53 -10.99
CA THR A 518 6.61 8.73 -9.71
C THR A 518 6.26 7.64 -8.69
N ALA A 519 4.97 7.39 -8.46
CA ALA A 519 4.52 6.31 -7.56
C ALA A 519 4.95 4.93 -8.08
N PHE A 520 4.90 4.73 -9.40
CA PHE A 520 5.32 3.48 -10.05
C PHE A 520 6.79 3.13 -9.79
N ARG A 521 7.71 4.10 -9.66
CA ARG A 521 9.12 3.82 -9.35
C ARG A 521 9.32 3.17 -7.99
N ILE A 522 8.59 3.61 -6.97
CA ILE A 522 8.60 2.94 -5.66
C ILE A 522 7.90 1.59 -5.77
N PHE A 523 6.77 1.52 -6.49
CA PHE A 523 6.01 0.29 -6.67
C PHE A 523 6.84 -0.83 -7.31
N VAL A 524 7.53 -0.58 -8.43
CA VAL A 524 8.29 -1.62 -9.15
C VAL A 524 9.43 -2.21 -8.31
N LEU A 525 10.07 -1.36 -7.49
CA LEU A 525 11.08 -1.79 -6.53
C LEU A 525 10.45 -2.64 -5.42
N MET A 526 9.47 -2.08 -4.72
CA MET A 526 8.96 -2.68 -3.49
C MET A 526 8.06 -3.89 -3.75
N ALA A 527 7.24 -3.90 -4.82
CA ALA A 527 6.37 -5.04 -5.14
C ALA A 527 7.17 -6.30 -5.46
N SER A 528 8.26 -6.18 -6.24
CA SER A 528 9.15 -7.32 -6.49
C SER A 528 9.90 -7.76 -5.24
N ARG A 529 10.29 -6.80 -4.39
CA ARG A 529 10.99 -7.05 -3.13
C ARG A 529 10.14 -7.81 -2.11
N ARG A 530 8.85 -7.51 -1.97
CA ARG A 530 7.94 -8.24 -1.06
C ARG A 530 7.87 -9.74 -1.37
N LEU A 531 8.01 -10.11 -2.66
CA LEU A 531 8.07 -11.50 -3.08
C LEU A 531 9.47 -12.08 -2.94
N LYS A 532 10.51 -11.36 -3.39
CA LYS A 532 11.90 -11.86 -3.44
C LYS A 532 12.57 -12.02 -2.08
N SER A 533 12.19 -11.20 -1.11
CA SER A 533 12.76 -11.23 0.24
C SER A 533 12.09 -12.21 1.20
N ASP A 534 10.94 -12.79 0.86
CA ASP A 534 10.16 -13.61 1.79
C ASP A 534 10.44 -15.09 1.52
N PHE A 535 10.91 -15.80 2.54
CA PHE A 535 11.19 -17.23 2.49
C PHE A 535 9.98 -18.04 2.01
N PHE A 536 8.78 -17.74 2.50
CA PHE A 536 7.60 -18.56 2.21
C PHE A 536 7.02 -18.36 0.79
N PHE A 537 7.52 -17.39 0.02
CA PHE A 537 7.26 -17.32 -1.43
C PHE A 537 8.38 -17.97 -2.25
N ASN A 538 9.47 -18.36 -1.61
CA ASN A 538 10.70 -18.83 -2.19
C ASN A 538 11.04 -20.20 -1.58
N ASP A 539 12.32 -20.43 -1.27
CA ASP A 539 12.91 -21.68 -0.75
C ASP A 539 12.07 -22.48 0.27
#